data_AF-A0A4R2PDC6-F1
#
_entry.id   AF-A0A4R2PDC6-F1
#
_cell.length_a   1.000
_cell.length_b   1.000
_cell.length_c   1.000
_cell.angle_alpha   90.00
_cell.angle_beta   90.00
_cell.angle_gamma   90.00
#
_symmetry.space_group_name_H-M   'P 1'
#
loop_
_entity.id
_entity.type
_entity.pdbx_description
1 polymer ?
#
loop_
_entity_poly.entity_id
_entity_poly.type
_entity_poly.pdbx_seq_one_letter_code
_entity_poly.pdbx_strand_id
1 'polypeptide(L)'
;MIALSVHILRAGVAKCSETTVDGIEVRLALRCLLPHCPERWPLELYWDAASQTNEIGRAQGVTAAFNGIVRQLRKAGRYEDVSPL
;
A
#
# COMPACT_ATOMS: atom_id res chain seq x y z
N MET A 1 9.98 -5.69 9.20
CA MET A 1 8.90 -6.14 8.31
C MET A 1 7.96 -4.99 7.94
N ILE A 2 7.18 -4.44 8.87
CA ILE A 2 6.18 -3.38 8.58
C ILE A 2 6.76 -2.19 7.80
N ALA A 3 7.87 -1.60 8.25
CA ALA A 3 8.47 -0.44 7.59
C ALA A 3 8.87 -0.72 6.12
N LEU A 4 9.48 -1.88 5.85
CA LEU A 4 9.85 -2.29 4.49
C LEU A 4 8.61 -2.53 3.62
N SER A 5 7.59 -3.21 4.16
CA SER A 5 6.33 -3.43 3.44
C SER A 5 5.68 -2.09 3.07
N VAL A 6 5.63 -1.14 4.01
CA VAL A 6 5.11 0.22 3.73
C VAL A 6 5.96 0.95 2.70
N HIS A 7 7.28 0.80 2.73
CA HIS A 7 8.18 1.39 1.74
C HIS A 7 7.93 0.85 0.33
N ILE A 8 7.76 -0.48 0.16
CA ILE A 8 7.40 -1.10 -1.12
C ILE A 8 6.07 -0.55 -1.65
N LEU A 9 5.04 -0.47 -0.80
CA LEU A 9 3.75 0.09 -1.21
C LEU A 9 3.82 1.58 -1.57
N ARG A 10 4.69 2.35 -0.90
CA ARG A 10 4.95 3.75 -1.25
C ARG A 10 5.62 3.88 -2.62
N ALA A 11 6.57 3.00 -2.94
CA ALA A 11 7.16 2.94 -4.28
C ALA A 11 6.12 2.60 -5.35
N GLY A 12 5.15 1.72 -5.04
CA GLY A 12 3.99 1.47 -5.90
C GLY A 12 3.13 2.72 -6.13
N VAL A 13 2.82 3.49 -5.09
CA VAL A 13 2.11 4.78 -5.22
C VAL A 13 2.85 5.73 -6.17
N ALA A 14 4.19 5.82 -6.07
CA ALA A 14 4.97 6.71 -6.93
C ALA A 14 4.94 6.32 -8.42
N LYS A 15 4.77 5.03 -8.74
CA LYS A 15 4.81 4.49 -10.12
C LYS A 15 3.44 4.22 -10.73
N CYS A 16 2.37 4.26 -9.93
CA CYS A 16 1.06 3.79 -10.36
C CYS A 16 0.43 4.61 -11.49
N SER A 17 0.85 5.84 -11.75
CA SER A 17 0.41 6.60 -12.93
C SER A 17 1.04 6.11 -14.23
N GLU A 18 2.22 5.49 -14.18
CA GLU A 18 2.95 5.08 -15.39
C GLU A 18 2.59 3.66 -15.83
N THR A 19 2.40 2.76 -14.86
CA THR A 19 2.18 1.33 -15.12
C THR A 19 1.41 0.65 -13.99
N THR A 20 1.00 -0.59 -14.20
CA THR A 20 0.47 -1.46 -13.15
C THR A 20 1.57 -1.78 -12.14
N VAL A 21 1.18 -1.92 -10.87
CA VAL A 21 2.10 -2.12 -9.75
C VAL A 21 1.80 -3.42 -8.99
N ASP A 22 1.23 -4.41 -9.66
CA ASP A 22 0.80 -5.70 -9.08
C ASP A 22 1.94 -6.76 -8.98
N GLY A 23 3.18 -6.29 -8.84
CA GLY A 23 4.38 -7.12 -8.73
C GLY A 23 4.41 -8.02 -7.49
N ILE A 24 5.29 -9.03 -7.51
CA ILE A 24 5.45 -10.01 -6.43
C ILE A 24 5.78 -9.31 -5.10
N GLU A 25 6.61 -8.27 -5.16
CA GLU A 25 7.00 -7.45 -4.01
C GLU A 25 5.81 -6.76 -3.35
N VAL A 26 4.86 -6.25 -4.14
CA VAL A 26 3.63 -5.61 -3.63
C VAL A 26 2.73 -6.66 -3.00
N ARG A 27 2.55 -7.80 -3.65
CA ARG A 27 1.74 -8.92 -3.11
C ARG A 27 2.30 -9.44 -1.79
N LEU A 28 3.62 -9.58 -1.69
CA LEU A 28 4.30 -9.97 -0.46
C LEU A 28 4.16 -8.89 0.62
N ALA A 29 4.34 -7.61 0.28
CA ALA A 29 4.18 -6.51 1.22
C ALA A 29 2.77 -6.46 1.82
N LEU A 30 1.73 -6.62 1.00
CA LEU A 30 0.34 -6.69 1.47
C LEU A 30 0.12 -7.89 2.41
N ARG A 31 0.65 -9.07 2.06
CA ARG A 31 0.56 -10.27 2.90
C ARG A 31 1.22 -10.09 4.26
N CYS A 32 2.37 -9.40 4.30
CA CYS A 32 3.10 -9.08 5.53
C CYS A 32 2.34 -8.11 6.44
N LEU A 33 1.50 -7.23 5.87
CA LEU A 33 0.71 -6.26 6.63
C LEU A 33 -0.63 -6.81 7.12
N LEU A 34 -1.12 -7.92 6.55
CA LEU A 34 -2.39 -8.56 6.94
C LEU A 34 -2.57 -8.77 8.46
N PRO A 35 -1.59 -9.30 9.23
CA PRO A 35 -1.76 -9.47 10.68
C PRO A 35 -1.68 -8.15 11.48
N HIS A 36 -1.27 -7.05 10.83
CA HIS A 36 -1.06 -5.76 11.48
C HIS A 36 -2.19 -4.76 11.26
N CYS A 37 -3.06 -5.02 10.28
CA CYS A 37 -4.17 -4.19 9.87
C CYS A 37 -5.50 -4.79 10.37
N PRO A 38 -6.19 -4.17 11.34
CA PRO A 38 -7.51 -4.63 11.77
C PRO A 38 -8.55 -4.56 10.64
N GLU A 39 -8.47 -3.52 9.81
CA GLU A 39 -9.34 -3.33 8.66
C GLU A 39 -8.67 -3.90 7.41
N ARG A 40 -9.36 -4.83 6.73
CA ARG A 40 -8.84 -5.49 5.51
C ARG A 40 -9.06 -4.68 4.24
N TRP A 41 -10.10 -3.86 4.20
CA TRP A 41 -10.48 -3.12 3.00
C TRP A 41 -9.32 -2.31 2.37
N PRO A 42 -8.37 -1.68 3.12
CA PRO A 42 -7.27 -0.96 2.49
C PRO A 42 -6.29 -1.89 1.78
N LEU A 43 -6.08 -3.11 2.31
CA LEU A 43 -5.20 -4.09 1.68
C LEU A 43 -5.84 -4.68 0.43
N GLU A 44 -7.13 -4.99 0.50
CA GLU A 44 -7.94 -5.49 -0.62
C GLU A 44 -8.04 -4.44 -1.74
N LEU A 45 -8.35 -3.18 -1.39
CA LEU A 45 -8.39 -2.09 -2.35
C LEU A 45 -7.03 -1.86 -3.03
N TYR A 46 -5.92 -1.94 -2.27
CA TYR A 46 -4.59 -1.81 -2.89
C TYR A 46 -4.36 -2.93 -3.90
N TRP A 47 -4.66 -4.18 -3.51
CA TRP A 47 -4.50 -5.36 -4.36
C TRP A 47 -5.28 -5.23 -5.66
N ASP A 48 -6.55 -4.88 -5.57
CA ASP A 48 -7.41 -4.74 -6.74
C ASP A 48 -6.96 -3.57 -7.63
N ALA A 49 -6.69 -2.41 -7.02
CA ALA A 49 -6.28 -1.21 -7.75
C ALA A 49 -4.94 -1.38 -8.47
N ALA A 50 -3.97 -2.08 -7.88
CA ALA A 50 -2.62 -2.25 -8.42
C ALA A 50 -2.57 -2.87 -9.83
N SER A 51 -3.55 -3.70 -10.17
CA SER A 51 -3.67 -4.38 -11.47
C SER A 51 -4.56 -3.66 -12.49
N GLN A 52 -5.27 -2.60 -12.08
CA GLN A 52 -6.20 -1.90 -12.97
C GLN A 52 -5.45 -1.26 -14.14
N THR A 53 -5.99 -1.36 -15.35
CA THR A 53 -5.39 -0.74 -16.55
C THR A 53 -5.74 0.75 -16.66
N ASN A 54 -6.90 1.17 -16.14
CA ASN A 54 -7.29 2.58 -16.07
C ASN A 54 -6.36 3.33 -15.11
N GLU A 55 -5.53 4.21 -15.65
CA GLU A 55 -4.56 5.02 -14.92
C GLU A 55 -5.21 5.81 -13.77
N ILE A 56 -6.28 6.55 -14.04
CA ILE A 56 -6.90 7.44 -13.04
C ILE A 56 -7.47 6.60 -11.90
N GLY A 57 -8.20 5.53 -12.23
CA GLY A 57 -8.77 4.61 -11.25
C GLY A 57 -7.68 3.92 -10.40
N ARG A 58 -6.62 3.45 -11.04
CA ARG A 58 -5.46 2.84 -10.39
C ARG A 58 -4.78 3.83 -9.43
N ALA A 59 -4.43 5.02 -9.91
CA ALA A 59 -3.72 6.00 -9.09
C ALA A 59 -4.54 6.44 -7.87
N GLN A 60 -5.84 6.67 -8.05
CA GLN A 60 -6.74 6.98 -6.95
C GLN A 60 -6.88 5.82 -5.96
N GLY A 61 -7.11 4.61 -6.47
CA GLY A 61 -7.30 3.41 -5.65
C GLY A 61 -6.06 3.05 -4.82
N VAL A 62 -4.90 2.98 -5.46
CA VAL A 62 -3.61 2.69 -4.81
C VAL A 62 -3.28 3.74 -3.74
N THR A 63 -3.50 5.03 -4.04
CA THR A 63 -3.24 6.12 -3.09
C THR A 63 -4.20 6.10 -1.89
N ALA A 64 -5.51 5.93 -2.14
CA ALA A 64 -6.51 5.86 -1.08
C ALA A 64 -6.27 4.66 -0.15
N ALA A 65 -5.98 3.50 -0.74
CA ALA A 65 -5.62 2.29 -0.03
C ALA A 65 -4.37 2.47 0.84
N PHE A 66 -3.29 3.02 0.26
CA PHE A 66 -2.05 3.29 0.99
C PHE A 66 -2.28 4.18 2.21
N ASN A 67 -3.03 5.27 2.05
CA ASN A 67 -3.37 6.18 3.14
C ASN A 67 -4.18 5.47 4.23
N GLY A 68 -5.12 4.58 3.85
CA GLY A 68 -5.86 3.72 4.79
C GLY A 68 -4.94 2.81 5.60
N ILE A 69 -3.99 2.12 4.94
CA ILE A 69 -2.98 1.25 5.56
C ILE A 69 -2.11 2.03 6.56
N VAL A 70 -1.51 3.15 6.12
CA VAL A 70 -0.64 3.96 6.99
C VAL A 70 -1.40 4.50 8.19
N ARG A 71 -2.65 4.97 7.99
CA ARG A 71 -3.48 5.49 9.08
C ARG A 71 -3.76 4.45 10.16
N GLN A 72 -4.10 3.21 9.79
CA GLN A 72 -4.35 2.16 10.80
C GLN A 72 -3.08 1.70 11.51
N LEU A 73 -1.96 1.60 10.80
CA LEU A 73 -0.66 1.24 11.41
C LEU A 73 -0.19 2.32 12.40
N ARG A 74 -0.37 3.60 12.07
CA ARG A 74 -0.09 4.73 12.98
C ARG A 74 -0.96 4.70 14.23
N LYS A 75 -2.28 4.50 14.06
CA LYS A 75 -3.22 4.37 15.20
C LYS A 75 -2.84 3.22 16.14
N ALA A 76 -2.23 2.15 15.62
CA ALA A 76 -1.77 1.02 16.40
C ALA A 76 -0.36 1.19 17.00
N GLY A 77 0.32 2.33 16.78
CA GLY A 77 1.71 2.55 17.23
C GLY A 77 2.74 1.65 16.54
N ARG A 78 2.41 1.13 15.34
CA ARG A 78 3.22 0.12 14.62
C ARG A 78 4.02 0.67 13.46
N TYR A 79 3.82 1.95 13.14
CA TYR A 79 4.52 2.66 12.08
C TYR A 79 4.61 4.13 12.45
N GLU A 80 5.80 4.59 12.81
CA GLU A 80 6.13 6.01 12.89
C GLU A 80 6.75 6.40 11.56
N ASP A 81 6.43 7.61 11.07
CA ASP A 81 6.95 8.06 9.78
C ASP A 81 8.46 8.21 9.91
N VAL A 82 9.21 7.24 9.40
CA VAL A 82 10.64 7.37 9.22
C VAL A 82 10.79 8.41 8.13
N SER A 83 11.02 9.67 8.51
CA SER A 83 11.44 10.70 7.56
C SER A 83 12.63 10.11 6.79
N PRO A 84 12.59 10.07 5.46
CA PRO A 84 13.73 9.59 4.70
C PRO A 84 14.90 10.53 5.00
N LEU A 85 15.97 9.96 5.55
CA LEU A 85 17.31 10.56 5.51
C LEU A 85 17.75 10.67 4.04
#